data_AF-A0A7Y9UN27-F1
#
_entry.id   AF-A0A7Y9UN27-F1
#
_cell.length_a   1.000
_cell.length_b   1.000
_cell.length_c   1.000
_cell.angle_alpha   90.00
_cell.angle_beta   90.00
_cell.angle_gamma   90.00
#
_symmetry.space_group_name_H-M   'P 1'
#
loop_
_entity.id
_entity.type
_entity.pdbx_description
1 polymer ?
#
loop_
_entity_poly.entity_id
_entity_poly.type
_entity_poly.pdbx_seq_one_letter_code
_entity_poly.pdbx_strand_id
1 'polypeptide(L)'
;MAGDELFVDPAVVDGVRDELSRRGADLDALPAALARTVERALEGAGEFADSLAVGATTLELSWGASFEATARSLGNVAANVGGSTVDLRAVDLDLSG
;
A
#
# COMPACT_ATOMS: atom_id res chain seq x y z
N MET A 1 -16.28 -21.66 31.97
CA MET A 1 -15.09 -21.78 31.12
C MET A 1 -14.95 -20.48 30.36
N ALA A 2 -13.87 -19.74 30.57
CA ALA A 2 -13.63 -18.47 29.90
C ALA A 2 -13.25 -18.78 28.45
N GLY A 3 -14.14 -18.45 27.51
CA GLY A 3 -13.83 -18.48 26.09
C GLY A 3 -12.89 -17.32 25.77
N ASP A 4 -11.78 -17.62 25.09
CA ASP A 4 -10.80 -16.64 24.64
C ASP A 4 -11.51 -15.56 23.79
N GLU A 5 -11.71 -14.39 24.38
CA GLU A 5 -11.87 -13.17 23.61
C GLU A 5 -10.58 -13.01 22.79
N LEU A 6 -10.68 -12.96 21.46
CA LEU A 6 -9.56 -12.58 20.61
C LEU A 6 -9.24 -11.10 20.88
N PHE A 7 -8.58 -10.84 22.00
CA PHE A 7 -8.01 -9.54 22.30
C PHE A 7 -6.80 -9.34 21.41
N VAL A 8 -7.01 -8.67 20.29
CA VAL A 8 -5.91 -8.06 19.58
C VAL A 8 -5.43 -6.90 20.46
N ASP A 9 -4.16 -6.96 20.88
CA ASP A 9 -3.52 -5.90 21.65
C ASP A 9 -3.64 -4.57 20.86
N PRO A 10 -4.25 -3.51 21.43
CA PRO A 10 -4.35 -2.21 20.78
C PRO A 10 -2.99 -1.67 20.30
N ALA A 11 -1.90 -1.94 21.02
CA ALA A 11 -0.57 -1.53 20.61
C ALA A 11 -0.11 -2.21 19.31
N VAL A 12 -0.54 -3.46 19.06
CA VAL A 12 -0.28 -4.16 17.81
C VAL A 12 -1.10 -3.55 16.67
N VAL A 13 -2.37 -3.20 16.91
CA VAL A 13 -3.23 -2.54 15.92
C VAL A 13 -2.62 -1.20 15.50
N ASP A 14 -2.20 -0.38 16.46
CA ASP A 14 -1.58 0.91 16.19
C ASP A 14 -0.24 0.74 15.47
N GLY A 15 0.58 -0.23 15.87
CA GLY A 15 1.83 -0.54 15.16
C GLY A 15 1.62 -0.95 13.70
N VAL A 16 0.57 -1.71 13.40
CA VAL A 16 0.20 -2.07 12.01
C VAL A 16 -0.28 -0.84 11.23
N ARG A 17 -1.09 0.02 11.83
CA ARG A 17 -1.53 1.27 11.19
C ARG A 17 -0.34 2.14 10.82
N ASP A 18 0.57 2.36 11.77
CA ASP A 18 1.76 3.18 11.56
C ASP A 18 2.67 2.63 10.47
N GLU A 19 2.88 1.30 10.44
CA GLU A 19 3.68 0.68 9.39
C GLU A 19 3.02 0.84 8.02
N LEU A 20 1.72 0.58 7.89
CA LEU A 20 1.01 0.72 6.62
C LEU A 20 0.99 2.18 6.14
N SER A 21 0.78 3.15 7.03
CA SER A 21 0.86 4.57 6.71
C SER A 21 2.26 4.97 6.25
N ARG A 22 3.32 4.48 6.91
CA ARG A 22 4.71 4.74 6.50
C ARG A 22 5.00 4.17 5.12
N ARG A 23 4.61 2.91 4.87
CA ARG A 23 4.77 2.27 3.55
C ARG A 23 3.97 2.97 2.46
N GLY A 24 2.77 3.45 2.78
CA GLY A 24 1.97 4.29 1.88
C GLY A 24 2.72 5.55 1.47
N ALA A 25 3.30 6.26 2.43
CA ALA A 25 4.11 7.46 2.16
C ALA A 25 5.39 7.15 1.36
N ASP A 26 6.07 6.03 1.66
CA ASP A 26 7.24 5.60 0.90
C ASP A 26 6.87 5.36 -0.58
N LEU A 27 5.75 4.70 -0.86
CA LEU A 27 5.26 4.44 -2.22
C LEU A 27 4.84 5.74 -2.92
N ASP A 28 4.21 6.67 -2.21
CA ASP A 28 3.78 7.97 -2.77
C ASP A 28 4.98 8.83 -3.22
N ALA A 29 6.16 8.61 -2.65
CA ALA A 29 7.40 9.28 -3.05
C ALA A 29 8.10 8.65 -4.28
N LEU A 30 7.79 7.39 -4.62
CA LEU A 30 8.47 6.66 -5.70
C LEU A 30 8.23 7.21 -7.11
N PRO A 31 7.04 7.73 -7.49
CA PRO A 31 6.83 8.32 -8.82
C PRO A 31 7.84 9.42 -9.15
N ALA A 32 8.11 10.32 -8.21
CA ALA A 32 9.09 11.39 -8.40
C ALA A 32 10.52 10.85 -8.52
N ALA A 33 10.86 9.79 -7.78
CA ALA A 33 12.17 9.14 -7.88
C ALA A 33 12.34 8.38 -9.21
N LEU A 34 11.27 7.77 -9.71
CA LEU A 34 11.23 7.10 -11.00
C LEU A 34 11.45 8.09 -12.13
N ALA A 35 10.73 9.21 -12.14
CA ALA A 35 10.86 10.25 -13.16
C ALA A 35 12.31 10.76 -13.26
N ARG A 36 12.95 11.09 -12.13
CA ARG A 36 14.36 11.50 -12.10
C ARG A 36 15.34 10.40 -12.57
N THR A 37 14.95 9.13 -12.45
CA THR A 37 15.79 8.01 -12.89
C THR A 37 15.66 7.79 -14.39
N VAL A 38 14.44 7.92 -14.92
CA VAL A 38 14.16 7.87 -16.34
C VAL A 38 14.81 9.04 -17.08
N GLU A 39 14.68 10.25 -16.57
CA GLU A 39 15.33 11.45 -17.13
C GLU A 39 16.84 11.24 -17.26
N ARG A 40 17.52 10.83 -16.19
CA ARG A 40 18.95 10.52 -16.21
C ARG A 40 19.32 9.39 -17.16
N ALA A 41 18.46 8.38 -17.30
CA ALA A 41 18.70 7.29 -18.24
C ALA A 41 18.59 7.77 -19.70
N LEU A 42 17.64 8.63 -20.01
CA LEU A 42 17.49 9.24 -21.33
C LEU A 42 18.64 10.20 -21.66
N GLU A 43 19.07 11.03 -20.70
CA GLU A 43 20.26 11.87 -20.85
C GLU A 43 21.52 11.04 -21.15
N GLY A 44 21.67 9.90 -20.46
CA GLY A 44 22.78 8.97 -20.66
C GLY A 44 22.71 8.13 -21.93
N ALA A 45 21.55 8.07 -22.59
CA ALA A 45 21.34 7.24 -23.77
C ALA A 45 21.90 7.84 -25.08
N GLY A 46 22.23 9.13 -25.09
CA GLY A 46 22.80 9.81 -26.26
C GLY A 46 21.88 9.71 -27.48
N GLU A 47 22.40 9.18 -28.60
CA GLU A 47 21.64 9.02 -29.85
C GLU A 47 20.44 8.06 -29.74
N PHE A 48 20.40 7.19 -28.72
CA PHE A 48 19.30 6.27 -28.51
C PHE A 48 18.14 6.87 -27.71
N ALA A 49 18.29 8.08 -27.17
CA ALA A 49 17.29 8.70 -26.30
C ALA A 49 15.89 8.76 -26.95
N ASP A 50 15.82 9.17 -28.22
CA ASP A 50 14.56 9.26 -28.97
C ASP A 50 13.91 7.88 -29.15
N SER A 51 14.72 6.84 -29.38
CA SER A 51 14.23 5.46 -29.52
C SER A 51 13.71 4.89 -28.20
N LEU A 52 14.23 5.37 -27.06
CA LEU A 52 13.85 4.93 -25.73
C LEU A 52 12.71 5.77 -25.12
N ALA A 53 12.49 6.99 -25.59
CA ALA A 53 11.55 7.95 -24.99
C ALA A 53 10.13 7.40 -24.80
N VAL A 54 9.60 6.67 -25.79
CA VAL A 54 8.26 6.06 -25.72
C VAL A 54 8.19 4.99 -24.64
N GLY A 55 9.20 4.11 -24.58
CA GLY A 55 9.27 3.05 -23.58
C GLY A 55 9.46 3.62 -22.17
N ALA A 56 10.28 4.65 -22.04
CA ALA A 56 10.52 5.38 -20.81
C ALA A 56 9.24 6.05 -20.28
N THR A 57 8.49 6.73 -21.15
CA THR A 57 7.18 7.32 -20.79
C THR A 57 6.18 6.24 -20.36
N THR A 58 6.15 5.11 -21.07
CA THR A 58 5.26 3.98 -20.73
C THR A 58 5.60 3.40 -19.36
N LEU A 59 6.89 3.28 -19.05
CA LEU A 59 7.37 2.84 -17.75
C LEU A 59 6.97 3.80 -16.64
N GLU A 60 7.18 5.12 -16.81
CA GLU A 60 6.77 6.12 -15.81
C GLU A 60 5.28 6.08 -15.51
N LEU A 61 4.43 6.04 -16.55
CA LEU A 61 2.98 6.02 -16.38
C LEU A 61 2.49 4.74 -15.71
N SER A 62 2.98 3.58 -16.16
CA SER A 62 2.54 2.27 -15.63
C SER A 62 2.95 2.06 -14.17
N TRP A 63 4.19 2.37 -13.83
CA TRP A 63 4.68 2.26 -12.46
C TRP A 63 4.16 3.38 -11.56
N GLY A 64 4.06 4.61 -12.06
CA GLY A 64 3.47 5.73 -11.33
C GLY A 64 2.04 5.41 -10.89
N ALA A 65 1.20 4.93 -11.80
CA ALA A 65 -0.16 4.49 -11.47
C ALA A 65 -0.18 3.33 -10.47
N SER A 66 0.76 2.38 -10.58
CA SER A 66 0.85 1.24 -9.67
C SER A 66 1.25 1.69 -8.25
N PHE A 67 2.20 2.62 -8.12
CA PHE A 67 2.60 3.17 -6.83
C PHE A 67 1.46 3.94 -6.17
N GLU A 68 0.79 4.82 -6.91
CA GLU A 68 -0.34 5.60 -6.38
C GLU A 68 -1.50 4.69 -5.94
N ALA A 69 -1.88 3.72 -6.77
CA ALA A 69 -2.93 2.76 -6.43
C ALA A 69 -2.59 1.95 -5.18
N THR A 70 -1.33 1.51 -5.05
CA THR A 70 -0.87 0.74 -3.90
C THR A 70 -0.81 1.60 -2.64
N ALA A 71 -0.28 2.83 -2.73
CA ALA A 71 -0.24 3.78 -1.62
C ALA A 71 -1.66 4.07 -1.10
N ARG A 72 -2.61 4.32 -1.99
CA ARG A 72 -4.02 4.53 -1.64
C ARG A 72 -4.64 3.29 -0.97
N SER A 73 -4.33 2.10 -1.48
CA SER A 73 -4.78 0.84 -0.89
C SER A 73 -4.24 0.68 0.54
N LEU A 74 -2.95 0.94 0.76
CA LEU A 74 -2.35 0.90 2.09
C LEU A 74 -2.98 1.92 3.04
N GLY A 75 -3.23 3.15 2.58
CA GLY A 75 -3.93 4.16 3.36
C GLY A 75 -5.35 3.73 3.75
N ASN A 76 -6.09 3.11 2.82
CA ASN A 76 -7.41 2.57 3.10
C ASN A 76 -7.35 1.42 4.11
N VAL A 77 -6.40 0.49 3.98
CA VAL A 77 -6.23 -0.60 4.94
C VAL A 77 -5.86 -0.03 6.31
N ALA A 78 -4.89 0.89 6.40
CA ALA A 78 -4.50 1.54 7.65
C ALA A 78 -5.69 2.22 8.35
N ALA A 79 -6.52 2.95 7.60
CA ALA A 79 -7.72 3.61 8.15
C ALA A 79 -8.77 2.62 8.70
N ASN A 80 -8.79 1.39 8.19
CA ASN A 80 -9.78 0.37 8.55
C ASN A 80 -9.23 -0.74 9.47
N VAL A 81 -7.91 -0.83 9.68
CA VAL A 81 -7.30 -1.77 10.62
C VAL A 81 -7.86 -1.52 12.02
N GLY A 82 -8.36 -2.58 12.66
CA GLY A 82 -9.02 -2.51 13.97
C GLY A 82 -10.44 -1.92 13.94
N GLY A 83 -10.98 -1.55 12.77
CA GLY A 83 -12.35 -1.05 12.62
C GLY A 83 -13.43 -2.14 12.68
N SER A 84 -13.04 -3.40 12.46
CA SER A 84 -13.93 -4.57 12.55
C SER A 84 -13.49 -5.46 13.71
N THR A 85 -14.10 -5.28 14.88
CA THR A 85 -14.05 -6.27 15.96
C THR A 85 -15.23 -7.22 15.78
N VAL A 86 -14.96 -8.47 15.39
CA VAL A 86 -16.01 -9.51 15.38
C VAL A 86 -16.18 -10.00 16.80
N ASP A 87 -17.34 -9.71 17.39
CA ASP A 87 -17.75 -10.36 18.63
C ASP A 87 -18.19 -11.80 18.32
N LEU A 88 -17.30 -12.76 18.58
CA LEU A 88 -17.57 -14.18 18.34
C LEU A 88 -18.72 -14.71 19.22
N ARG A 89 -19.09 -14.03 20.32
CA ARG A 89 -20.28 -14.40 21.12
C ARG A 89 -21.58 -14.07 20.41
N ALA A 90 -21.60 -13.04 19.56
CA ALA A 90 -22.77 -12.67 18.76
C ALA A 90 -22.96 -13.60 17.55
N VAL A 91 -21.87 -14.22 17.06
CA VAL A 91 -21.89 -15.16 15.92
C VAL A 91 -22.30 -16.57 16.34
N ASP A 92 -22.02 -16.99 17.58
CA ASP A 92 -22.35 -18.33 18.10
C ASP A 92 -23.85 -18.52 18.45
N LEU A 93 -24.69 -17.53 18.19
CA LEU A 93 -26.13 -17.55 18.54
C LEU A 93 -27.05 -18.23 17.52
N ASP A 94 -26.54 -18.78 16.42
CA ASP A 94 -27.38 -19.35 15.34
C ASP A 94 -27.03 -20.81 14.94
N LEU A 95 -26.18 -21.50 15.72
CA LEU A 95 -25.83 -22.91 15.47
C LEU A 95 -26.50 -23.90 16.44
N SER A 96 -27.41 -23.42 17.29
CA SER A 96 -28.13 -24.21 18.29
C SER A 96 -29.65 -24.28 18.09
N GLY A 97 -30.16 -23.81 16.94
CA GLY A 97 -31.58 -23.83 16.56
C GLY A 97 -31.94 -25.00 15.64
#